data_AF-A0A7S3MU75-F1
#
_entry.id   AF-A0A7S3MU75-F1
#
_cell.length_a   1.000
_cell.length_b   1.000
_cell.length_c   1.000
_cell.angle_alpha   90.00
_cell.angle_beta   90.00
_cell.angle_gamma   90.00
#
_symmetry.space_group_name_H-M   'P 1'
#
loop_
_entity.id
_entity.type
_entity.pdbx_description
1 polymer ?
#
loop_
_entity_poly.entity_id
_entity_poly.type
_entity_poly.pdbx_seq_one_letter_code
_entity_poly.pdbx_strand_id
1 'polypeptide(L)'
;MYAFFAAFRYDVEGEHNYTQHLDTKLFIFSDEELEMLNWIYLGIEATYLLDFITLFLMEYQTQESHVPVRDIAKTAKRYFQTQMMSDLVPLIPFTEMLHFKYSRLFFLVKCIRINKSFRLLNAQ
;
A
#
# COMPACT_ATOMS: atom_id res chain seq x y z
N MET A 1 7.79 -5.66 -4.60
CA MET A 1 6.52 -5.89 -5.31
C MET A 1 5.94 -4.62 -5.92
N TYR A 2 5.69 -3.55 -5.15
CA TYR A 2 5.08 -2.33 -5.71
C TYR A 2 5.89 -1.64 -6.81
N ALA A 3 7.23 -1.56 -6.67
CA ALA A 3 8.11 -1.07 -7.73
C ALA A 3 8.07 -1.95 -8.99
N PHE A 4 7.86 -3.26 -8.83
CA PHE A 4 7.68 -4.19 -9.95
C PHE A 4 6.36 -3.93 -10.67
N PHE A 5 5.26 -3.75 -9.95
CA PHE A 5 3.98 -3.36 -10.57
C PHE A 5 4.07 -1.99 -11.24
N ALA A 6 4.71 -0.99 -10.62
CA ALA A 6 4.93 0.31 -11.26
C ALA A 6 5.73 0.23 -12.58
N ALA A 7 6.66 -0.73 -12.69
CA ALA A 7 7.52 -0.89 -13.86
C ALA A 7 6.94 -1.79 -14.95
N PHE A 8 6.16 -2.82 -14.59
CA PHE A 8 5.78 -3.90 -15.50
C PHE A 8 4.25 -4.07 -15.71
N ARG A 9 3.37 -3.46 -14.89
CA ARG A 9 1.90 -3.49 -15.11
C ARG A 9 1.46 -2.40 -16.09
N TYR A 10 1.47 -2.72 -17.38
CA TYR A 10 0.99 -1.84 -18.44
C TYR A 10 -0.53 -1.95 -18.66
N ASP A 11 -1.16 -3.02 -18.19
CA ASP A 11 -2.60 -3.27 -18.20
C ASP A 11 -3.42 -2.21 -17.44
N VAL A 12 -2.79 -1.50 -16.50
CA VAL A 12 -3.44 -0.47 -15.66
C VAL A 12 -3.52 0.90 -16.35
N GLU A 13 -2.74 1.11 -17.41
CA GLU A 13 -2.81 2.32 -18.24
C GLU A 13 -3.95 2.13 -19.25
N GLY A 14 -5.09 2.78 -19.03
CA GLY A 14 -6.38 2.55 -19.71
C GLY A 14 -6.46 2.81 -21.22
N GLU A 15 -5.36 2.71 -21.97
CA GLU A 15 -5.34 2.74 -23.43
C GLU A 15 -4.95 1.36 -23.99
N HIS A 16 -5.94 0.65 -24.54
CA HIS A 16 -5.77 -0.57 -25.35
C HIS A 16 -4.88 -0.39 -26.61
N ASN A 17 -4.37 0.81 -26.88
CA ASN A 17 -3.68 1.17 -28.12
C ASN A 17 -2.14 1.01 -28.08
N TYR A 18 -1.52 0.69 -26.93
CA TYR A 18 -0.05 0.54 -26.86
C TYR A 18 0.47 -0.80 -27.37
N THR A 19 -0.41 -1.78 -27.59
CA THR A 19 -0.02 -3.14 -28.05
C THR A 19 0.51 -3.16 -29.48
N GLN A 20 0.30 -2.11 -30.28
CA GLN A 20 0.70 -2.10 -31.70
C GLN A 20 2.11 -1.58 -31.99
N HIS A 21 2.84 -1.03 -31.01
CA HIS A 21 4.13 -0.36 -31.29
C HIS A 21 5.34 -0.79 -30.42
N LEU A 22 5.19 -1.74 -29.50
CA LEU A 22 6.29 -2.21 -28.64
C LEU A 22 6.78 -3.59 -29.07
N ASP A 23 7.48 -3.62 -30.20
CA ASP A 23 8.15 -4.79 -30.79
C ASP A 23 9.44 -5.20 -30.04
N THR A 24 9.71 -4.61 -28.87
CA THR A 24 10.94 -4.83 -28.09
C THR A 24 10.64 -5.54 -26.78
N LYS A 25 10.72 -6.88 -26.79
CA LYS A 25 11.01 -7.76 -25.63
C LYS A 25 10.39 -7.33 -24.27
N LEU A 26 9.17 -6.78 -24.28
CA LEU A 26 8.48 -6.44 -23.06
C LEU A 26 7.93 -7.73 -22.47
N PHE A 27 8.04 -7.88 -21.15
CA PHE A 27 7.46 -9.02 -20.43
C PHE A 27 5.94 -8.88 -20.49
N ILE A 28 5.32 -9.46 -21.51
CA ILE A 28 3.86 -9.53 -21.63
C ILE A 28 3.44 -10.74 -20.80
N PHE A 29 2.79 -10.47 -19.67
CA PHE A 29 2.20 -11.52 -18.85
C PHE A 29 1.00 -12.13 -19.57
N SER A 30 0.80 -13.44 -19.40
CA SER A 30 -0.45 -14.07 -19.82
C SER A 30 -1.61 -13.57 -18.94
N ASP A 31 -2.85 -13.70 -19.42
CA ASP A 31 -4.04 -13.34 -18.64
C ASP A 31 -4.10 -14.11 -17.31
N GLU A 32 -3.71 -15.39 -17.32
CA GLU A 32 -3.62 -16.23 -16.12
C GLU A 32 -2.58 -15.71 -15.12
N GLU A 33 -1.42 -15.25 -15.59
CA GLU A 33 -0.38 -14.65 -14.75
C GLU A 33 -0.85 -13.32 -14.14
N LEU A 34 -1.58 -12.50 -14.92
CA LEU A 34 -2.15 -11.25 -14.43
C LEU A 34 -3.19 -11.50 -13.35
N GLU A 35 -4.08 -12.47 -13.53
CA GLU A 35 -5.06 -12.86 -12.51
C GLU A 35 -4.38 -13.34 -11.23
N MET A 36 -3.37 -14.20 -11.34
CA MET A 36 -2.60 -14.67 -10.18
C MET A 36 -1.93 -13.49 -9.44
N LEU A 37 -1.31 -12.56 -10.18
CA LEU A 37 -0.68 -11.37 -9.61
C LEU A 37 -1.70 -10.43 -8.94
N ASN A 38 -2.91 -10.29 -9.50
CA ASN A 38 -4.02 -9.56 -8.90
C ASN A 38 -4.41 -10.15 -7.54
N TRP A 39 -4.56 -11.47 -7.46
CA TRP A 39 -4.90 -12.15 -6.21
C TRP A 39 -3.81 -12.01 -5.14
N ILE A 40 -2.54 -12.16 -5.52
CA ILE A 40 -1.41 -11.96 -4.61
C ILE A 40 -1.39 -10.50 -4.11
N TYR A 41 -1.57 -9.55 -5.02
CA TYR A 41 -1.65 -8.13 -4.68
C TYR A 41 -2.78 -7.84 -3.69
N LEU A 42 -3.99 -8.34 -3.96
CA LEU A 42 -5.14 -8.17 -3.08
C LEU A 42 -4.90 -8.78 -1.69
N GLY A 43 -4.33 -9.99 -1.64
CA GLY A 43 -3.99 -10.65 -0.38
C GLY A 43 -3.01 -9.83 0.45
N ILE A 44 -1.99 -9.25 -0.17
CA ILE A 44 -1.02 -8.37 0.50
C ILE A 44 -1.66 -7.05 0.94
N GLU A 45 -2.53 -6.42 0.13
CA GLU A 45 -3.24 -5.21 0.56
C GLU A 45 -4.20 -5.49 1.73
N ALA A 46 -4.83 -6.67 1.74
CA ALA A 46 -5.70 -7.08 2.83
C ALA A 46 -4.92 -7.24 4.16
N THR A 47 -3.70 -7.77 4.14
CA THR A 47 -2.88 -7.85 5.37
C THR A 47 -2.51 -6.47 5.89
N TYR A 48 -2.22 -5.51 5.02
CA TYR A 48 -1.97 -4.12 5.43
C TYR A 48 -3.22 -3.42 5.96
N LEU A 49 -4.40 -3.72 5.41
CA LEU A 49 -5.67 -3.23 5.95
C LEU A 49 -5.91 -3.77 7.36
N LEU A 50 -5.67 -5.07 7.57
CA LEU A 50 -5.79 -5.69 8.89
C LEU A 50 -4.79 -5.08 9.88
N ASP A 51 -3.53 -4.89 9.49
CA ASP A 51 -2.51 -4.19 10.31
C ASP A 51 -2.95 -2.76 10.67
N PHE A 52 -3.53 -2.03 9.71
CA PHE A 52 -4.06 -0.70 9.98
C PHE A 52 -5.20 -0.73 11.02
N ILE A 53 -6.11 -1.69 10.92
CA ILE A 53 -7.23 -1.85 11.87
C ILE A 53 -6.70 -2.25 13.26
N THR A 54 -5.75 -3.18 13.35
CA THR A 54 -5.21 -3.63 14.64
C THR A 54 -4.49 -2.52 15.39
N LEU A 55 -3.89 -1.54 14.70
CA LEU A 55 -3.29 -0.36 15.34
C LEU A 55 -4.29 0.49 16.13
N PHE A 56 -5.58 0.49 15.78
CA PHE A 56 -6.62 1.15 16.59
C PHE A 56 -7.07 0.33 17.79
N LEU A 57 -6.88 -0.99 17.73
CA LEU A 57 -7.25 -1.93 18.78
C LEU A 57 -6.11 -2.17 19.79
N MET A 58 -4.86 -1.87 19.42
CA MET A 58 -3.72 -2.02 20.32
C MET A 58 -3.73 -0.95 21.42
N GLU A 59 -3.46 -1.42 22.63
CA GLU A 59 -3.26 -0.58 23.80
C GLU A 59 -1.91 0.13 23.74
N TYR A 60 -1.89 1.41 24.09
CA TYR A 60 -0.64 2.15 24.23
C TYR A 60 -0.34 2.42 25.71
N GLN A 61 0.94 2.33 26.07
CA GLN A 61 1.42 2.83 27.35
C GLN A 61 1.80 4.31 27.20
N THR A 62 1.37 5.12 28.17
CA THR A 62 1.81 6.51 28.32
C THR A 62 3.12 6.54 29.11
N GLN A 63 4.10 7.32 28.64
CA GLN A 63 5.40 7.47 29.33
C GLN A 63 5.27 8.09 30.72
N GLU A 64 4.19 8.84 30.98
CA GLU A 64 3.99 9.56 32.23
C GLU A 64 3.27 8.75 33.31
N SER A 65 2.43 7.78 32.94
CA SER A 65 1.55 7.11 33.90
C SER A 65 1.81 5.60 34.04
N HIS A 66 2.52 4.95 33.11
CA HIS A 66 2.65 3.48 33.04
C HIS A 66 1.32 2.69 33.07
N VAL A 67 0.16 3.36 33.07
CA VAL A 67 -1.15 2.72 33.05
C VAL A 67 -1.54 2.47 31.58
N PRO A 68 -1.95 1.24 31.22
CA PRO A 68 -2.45 0.95 29.87
C PRO A 68 -3.78 1.68 29.64
N VAL A 69 -3.85 2.47 28.57
CA VAL A 69 -5.07 3.17 28.18
C VAL A 69 -5.78 2.37 27.09
N ARG A 70 -6.92 1.77 27.43
CA ARG A 70 -7.80 0.99 26.53
C ARG A 70 -8.86 1.82 25.80
N ASP A 71 -8.66 3.13 25.76
CA ASP A 71 -9.64 4.05 25.19
C ASP A 71 -9.35 4.27 23.70
N ILE A 72 -10.18 3.65 22.84
CA ILE A 72 -10.09 3.73 21.38
C ILE A 72 -10.04 5.19 20.90
N ALA A 73 -10.80 6.09 21.53
CA ALA A 73 -10.84 7.49 21.11
C ALA A 73 -9.50 8.20 21.37
N LYS A 74 -8.83 7.85 22.49
CA LYS A 74 -7.51 8.39 22.81
C LYS A 74 -6.42 7.79 21.94
N THR A 75 -6.48 6.49 21.67
CA THR A 75 -5.56 5.80 20.73
C THR A 75 -5.68 6.40 19.33
N ALA A 76 -6.91 6.55 18.83
CA ALA A 76 -7.17 7.14 17.52
C ALA A 76 -6.64 8.58 17.43
N LYS A 77 -6.87 9.41 18.44
CA LYS A 77 -6.36 10.80 18.48
C LYS A 77 -4.83 10.86 18.40
N ARG A 78 -4.14 10.00 19.15
CA ARG A 78 -2.67 9.92 19.14
C ARG A 78 -2.14 9.40 17.80
N TYR A 79 -2.77 8.37 17.26
CA TYR A 79 -2.38 7.78 15.98
C TYR A 79 -2.58 8.76 14.82
N PHE A 80 -3.72 9.48 14.81
CA PHE A 80 -4.03 10.53 13.84
C PHE A 80 -2.91 11.60 13.76
N GLN A 81 -2.38 12.01 14.91
CA GLN A 81 -1.36 13.06 14.99
C GLN A 81 0.05 12.61 14.62
N THR A 82 0.34 11.30 14.60
CA THR A 82 1.72 10.81 14.53
C THR A 82 2.01 10.00 13.27
N GLN A 83 1.17 9.01 12.93
CA GLN A 83 1.50 7.99 11.92
C GLN A 83 0.33 7.57 11.04
N MET A 84 -0.90 8.03 11.32
CA MET A 84 -2.07 7.58 10.55
C MET A 84 -1.95 7.93 9.06
N MET A 85 -1.46 9.12 8.70
CA MET A 85 -1.35 9.51 7.29
C MET A 85 -0.34 8.67 6.52
N SER A 86 0.78 8.28 7.13
CA SER A 86 1.77 7.43 6.48
C SER A 86 1.24 6.01 6.21
N ASP A 87 0.26 5.56 6.99
CA ASP A 87 -0.33 4.23 6.86
C ASP A 87 -1.61 4.24 6.00
N LEU A 88 -2.38 5.33 6.06
CA LEU A 88 -3.64 5.51 5.33
C LEU A 88 -3.40 5.81 3.84
N VAL A 89 -2.48 6.72 3.51
CA VAL A 89 -2.20 7.11 2.11
C VAL A 89 -1.87 5.90 1.22
N PRO A 90 -0.94 4.99 1.58
CA PRO A 90 -0.63 3.84 0.73
C PRO A 90 -1.73 2.76 0.69
N LEU A 91 -2.69 2.81 1.62
CA LEU A 91 -3.83 1.89 1.69
C LEU A 91 -4.90 2.19 0.63
N ILE A 92 -4.98 3.44 0.18
CA ILE A 92 -5.95 3.84 -0.84
C ILE A 92 -5.53 3.24 -2.20
N PRO A 93 -6.44 2.53 -2.90
CA PRO A 93 -6.17 1.95 -4.20
C PRO A 93 -6.27 3.02 -5.31
N PHE A 94 -5.37 4.01 -5.29
CA PHE A 94 -5.38 5.11 -6.26
C PHE A 94 -5.29 4.64 -7.73
N THR A 95 -4.65 3.49 -7.97
CA THR A 95 -4.53 2.87 -9.30
C THR A 95 -5.87 2.44 -9.88
N GLU A 96 -6.82 2.02 -9.05
CA GLU A 96 -8.16 1.59 -9.45
C GLU A 96 -9.16 2.75 -9.49
N MET A 97 -8.92 3.80 -8.69
CA MET A 97 -9.81 4.95 -8.62
C MET A 97 -9.55 5.98 -9.73
N LEU A 98 -8.30 6.09 -10.19
CA LEU A 98 -7.86 7.13 -11.12
C LEU A 98 -7.15 6.50 -12.33
N HIS A 99 -7.89 6.34 -13.43
CA HIS A 99 -7.35 5.89 -14.70
C HIS A 99 -6.98 7.08 -15.59
N PHE A 100 -5.69 7.34 -15.73
CA PHE A 100 -5.13 8.32 -16.67
C PHE A 100 -3.76 7.85 -17.15
N LYS A 101 -3.20 8.55 -18.15
CA LYS A 101 -1.86 8.24 -18.68
C LYS A 101 -0.82 8.30 -17.56
N TYR A 102 -0.13 7.19 -17.28
CA TYR A 102 0.79 7.00 -16.15
C TYR A 102 0.17 6.70 -14.77
N SER A 103 -1.08 6.21 -14.70
CA SER A 103 -1.73 5.74 -13.47
C SER A 103 -0.89 4.71 -12.69
N ARG A 104 -0.06 3.91 -13.37
CA ARG A 104 0.87 2.96 -12.74
C ARG A 104 1.85 3.60 -11.74
N LEU A 105 2.15 4.90 -11.86
CA LEU A 105 3.03 5.60 -10.92
C LEU A 105 2.41 5.67 -9.52
N PHE A 106 1.10 5.50 -9.36
CA PHE A 106 0.48 5.40 -8.04
C PHE A 106 0.96 4.18 -7.24
N PHE A 107 1.49 3.14 -7.88
CA PHE A 107 2.16 2.05 -7.15
C PHE A 107 3.38 2.56 -6.37
N LEU A 108 4.03 3.65 -6.79
CA LEU A 108 5.14 4.24 -6.04
C LEU A 108 4.70 4.90 -4.74
N VAL A 109 3.46 5.40 -4.65
CA VAL A 109 2.90 5.92 -3.39
C VAL A 109 2.87 4.81 -2.33
N LYS A 110 2.63 3.57 -2.74
CA LYS A 110 2.67 2.40 -1.84
C LYS A 110 4.07 2.11 -1.27
N CYS A 111 5.14 2.59 -1.92
CA CYS A 111 6.51 2.47 -1.41
C CYS A 111 6.77 3.29 -0.14
N ILE A 112 5.91 4.25 0.22
CA ILE A 112 5.98 4.97 1.51
C ILE A 112 5.99 3.99 2.70
N ARG A 113 5.36 2.81 2.56
CA ARG A 113 5.35 1.75 3.57
C ARG A 113 6.75 1.26 3.96
N ILE A 114 7.75 1.40 3.09
CA ILE A 114 9.14 1.03 3.39
C ILE A 114 9.69 1.84 4.58
N ASN A 115 9.27 3.10 4.73
CA ASN A 115 9.68 3.93 5.87
C ASN A 115 9.19 3.35 7.21
N LYS A 116 8.00 2.73 7.24
CA LYS A 116 7.49 2.03 8.42
C LYS A 116 8.41 0.85 8.80
N SER A 117 8.83 0.07 7.81
CA SER A 117 9.79 -1.04 8.03
C SER A 117 11.11 -0.55 8.61
N PHE A 118 11.67 0.55 8.10
CA PHE A 118 12.90 1.14 8.67
C PHE A 118 12.72 1.63 10.11
N ARG A 119 11.55 2.21 10.45
CA ARG A 119 11.26 2.63 11.83
C ARG A 119 11.15 1.45 12.80
N LEU A 120 10.57 0.33 12.36
CA LEU A 120 10.49 -0.89 13.16
C LEU A 120 11.89 -1.50 13.38
N LEU A 121 12.74 -1.50 12.35
CA LEU A 121 14.13 -1.98 12.44
C LEU A 121 15.00 -1.11 13.35
N ASN A 122 14.85 0.22 13.30
CA ASN A 122 15.62 1.14 14.14
C ASN A 122 15.10 1.24 15.58
N ALA A 123 13.90 0.74 15.86
CA ALA A 123 13.31 0.73 17.20
C ALA A 123 13.69 -0.54 18.01
N GLN A 124 14.43 -1.46 17.39
CA GLN A 124 15.10 -2.60 18.05
C GLN A 124 16.56 -2.25 18.35
#